data_AF-A0A0Q8NDY9-F1
#
_entry.id   AF-A0A0Q8NDY9-F1
#
_cell.length_a   1.000
_cell.length_b   1.000
_cell.length_c   1.000
_cell.angle_alpha   90.00
_cell.angle_beta   90.00
_cell.angle_gamma   90.00
#
_symmetry.space_group_name_H-M   'P 1'
#
loop_
_entity.id
_entity.type
_entity.pdbx_description
1 polymer ?
#
loop_
_entity_poly.entity_id
_entity_poly.type
_entity_poly.pdbx_seq_one_letter_code
_entity_poly.pdbx_strand_id
1 'polypeptide(L)'
;MKEIIEIYSKIVVATFGFIGPSFTLLISIFIDAIEKARIKNDQQLETIKSLYDDAYVKNKDNIEEEMTKIIKENKKHKKQIIKESNLLNPKRQIKRVFIPLILSLFFISLYYFARTNYCLLDLPFIIVLKCVAIIISGICFSYCLFALWQILNMVIEAKQILIKDKNDKVVKQEKEEEIGEALPPENKI
;
A
#
# COMPACT_ATOMS: atom_id res chain seq x y z
N MET A 1 18.04 -6.06 -32.08
CA MET A 1 18.27 -5.24 -30.87
C MET A 1 17.63 -3.86 -30.92
N LYS A 2 17.81 -3.06 -32.00
CA LYS A 2 17.27 -1.68 -32.08
C LYS A 2 15.74 -1.61 -31.90
N GLU A 3 15.01 -2.48 -32.59
CA GLU A 3 13.54 -2.55 -32.52
C GLU A 3 13.04 -2.94 -31.11
N ILE A 4 13.70 -3.89 -30.45
CA ILE A 4 13.35 -4.33 -29.08
C ILE A 4 13.47 -3.16 -28.09
N ILE A 5 14.54 -2.37 -28.21
CA ILE A 5 14.76 -1.21 -27.33
C ILE A 5 13.75 -0.10 -27.62
N GLU A 6 13.35 0.05 -28.88
CA GLU A 6 12.30 0.99 -29.26
C GLU A 6 10.94 0.60 -28.67
N ILE A 7 10.54 -0.67 -28.83
CA ILE A 7 9.33 -1.23 -28.20
C ILE A 7 9.38 -1.05 -26.68
N TYR A 8 10.51 -1.40 -26.06
CA TYR A 8 10.72 -1.21 -24.63
C TYR A 8 10.53 0.26 -24.21
N SER A 9 11.13 1.20 -24.92
CA SER A 9 10.98 2.63 -24.61
C SER A 9 9.53 3.11 -24.73
N LYS A 10 8.78 2.63 -25.73
CA LYS A 10 7.35 2.91 -25.89
C LYS A 10 6.54 2.36 -24.71
N ILE A 11 6.86 1.15 -24.23
CA ILE A 11 6.23 0.55 -23.05
C ILE A 11 6.49 1.39 -21.81
N VAL A 12 7.74 1.80 -21.55
CA VAL A 12 8.07 2.63 -20.38
C VAL A 12 7.32 3.96 -20.41
N VAL A 13 7.28 4.64 -21.56
CA VAL A 13 6.54 5.90 -21.74
C VAL A 13 5.03 5.71 -21.57
N ALA A 14 4.45 4.66 -22.16
CA ALA A 14 3.04 4.33 -22.00
C ALA A 14 2.69 4.06 -20.52
N THR A 15 3.56 3.35 -19.81
CA THR A 15 3.39 3.07 -18.38
C THR A 15 3.42 4.38 -17.58
N PHE A 16 4.32 5.31 -17.90
CA PHE A 16 4.35 6.64 -17.28
C PHE A 16 3.04 7.41 -17.49
N GLY A 17 2.53 7.42 -18.72
CA GLY A 17 1.24 8.05 -19.03
C GLY A 17 0.05 7.42 -18.30
N PHE A 18 0.10 6.11 -18.05
CA PHE A 18 -0.95 5.38 -17.33
C PHE A 18 -0.91 5.58 -15.81
N ILE A 19 0.29 5.63 -15.22
CA ILE A 19 0.50 5.67 -13.76
C ILE A 19 -0.09 6.96 -13.15
N GLY A 20 0.10 8.10 -13.82
CA GLY A 20 -0.38 9.40 -13.31
C GLY A 20 -1.88 9.41 -13.02
N PRO A 21 -2.74 9.20 -14.04
CA PRO A 21 -4.19 9.09 -13.85
C PRO A 21 -4.58 7.99 -12.85
N SER A 22 -3.92 6.82 -12.92
CA SER A 22 -4.20 5.72 -11.99
C SER A 22 -4.02 6.14 -10.52
N PHE A 23 -2.93 6.83 -10.19
CA PHE A 23 -2.70 7.30 -8.81
C PHE A 23 -3.75 8.33 -8.37
N THR A 24 -4.23 9.20 -9.26
CA THR A 24 -5.30 10.15 -8.90
C THR A 24 -6.58 9.44 -8.48
N LEU A 25 -6.94 8.34 -9.15
CA LEU A 25 -8.09 7.53 -8.77
C LEU A 25 -7.86 6.79 -7.45
N LEU A 26 -6.65 6.26 -7.26
CA LEU A 26 -6.30 5.47 -6.07
C LEU A 26 -6.16 6.31 -4.79
N ILE A 27 -5.89 7.61 -4.88
CA ILE A 27 -5.78 8.51 -3.72
C ILE A 27 -7.01 8.45 -2.83
N SER A 28 -8.22 8.43 -3.40
CA SER A 28 -9.46 8.32 -2.63
C SER A 28 -9.49 7.03 -1.79
N ILE A 29 -9.16 5.90 -2.40
CA ILE A 29 -9.13 4.58 -1.74
C ILE A 29 -8.04 4.53 -0.67
N PHE A 30 -6.88 5.18 -0.90
CA PHE A 30 -5.83 5.24 0.12
C PHE A 30 -6.25 6.00 1.36
N ILE A 31 -7.00 7.10 1.21
CA ILE A 31 -7.50 7.88 2.35
C ILE A 31 -8.43 7.01 3.20
N ASP A 32 -9.40 6.36 2.57
CA ASP A 32 -10.34 5.46 3.24
C ASP A 32 -9.62 4.28 3.92
N ALA A 33 -8.62 3.69 3.26
CA ALA A 33 -7.83 2.59 3.80
C ALA A 33 -6.99 3.02 5.01
N ILE A 34 -6.39 4.21 4.97
CA ILE A 34 -5.63 4.77 6.09
C ILE A 34 -6.56 5.03 7.28
N GLU A 35 -7.73 5.62 7.03
CA GLU A 35 -8.71 5.92 8.08
C GLU A 35 -9.19 4.63 8.75
N LYS A 36 -9.49 3.59 7.96
CA LYS A 36 -9.84 2.27 8.50
C LYS A 36 -8.72 1.63 9.29
N ALA A 37 -7.49 1.69 8.79
CA ALA A 37 -6.33 1.17 9.51
C ALA A 37 -6.15 1.91 10.85
N ARG A 38 -6.42 3.21 10.90
CA ARG A 38 -6.41 4.00 12.13
C ARG A 38 -7.50 3.55 13.11
N ILE A 39 -8.75 3.40 12.66
CA ILE A 39 -9.87 2.94 13.49
C ILE A 39 -9.60 1.55 14.07
N LYS A 40 -9.15 0.59 13.25
CA LYS A 40 -8.81 -0.76 13.70
C LYS A 40 -7.71 -0.73 14.76
N ASN A 41 -6.75 0.17 14.60
CA ASN A 41 -5.64 0.32 15.51
C ASN A 41 -6.08 0.95 16.85
N ASP A 42 -7.00 1.91 16.82
CA ASP A 42 -7.60 2.50 18.02
C ASP A 42 -8.42 1.45 18.80
N GLN A 43 -9.21 0.62 18.11
CA GLN A 43 -9.95 -0.51 18.70
C GLN A 43 -9.03 -1.57 19.34
N GLN A 44 -7.91 -1.89 18.69
CA GLN A 44 -6.92 -2.81 19.24
C GLN A 44 -6.22 -2.22 20.48
N LEU A 45 -5.95 -0.91 20.49
CA LEU A 45 -5.44 -0.21 21.66
C LEU A 45 -6.44 -0.25 22.84
N GLU A 46 -7.73 -0.10 22.57
CA GLU A 46 -8.77 -0.27 23.60
C GLU A 46 -8.83 -1.70 24.14
N THR A 47 -8.71 -2.71 23.27
CA THR A 47 -8.67 -4.13 23.71
C THR A 47 -7.45 -4.41 24.59
N ILE A 48 -6.30 -3.80 24.27
CA ILE A 48 -5.09 -3.93 25.08
C ILE A 48 -5.26 -3.21 26.43
N LYS A 49 -5.91 -2.04 26.45
CA LYS A 49 -6.24 -1.35 27.71
C LYS A 49 -7.20 -2.16 28.56
N SER A 50 -8.24 -2.76 27.99
CA SER A 50 -9.18 -3.58 28.74
C SER A 50 -8.52 -4.85 29.30
N LEU A 51 -7.61 -5.47 28.55
CA LEU A 51 -6.80 -6.60 29.06
C LEU A 51 -5.87 -6.17 30.21
N TYR A 52 -5.34 -4.95 30.14
CA TYR A 52 -4.51 -4.37 31.20
C TYR A 52 -5.32 -4.12 32.47
N ASP A 53 -6.52 -3.55 32.34
CA ASP A 53 -7.44 -3.30 33.46
C ASP A 53 -7.92 -4.61 34.09
N ASP A 54 -8.25 -5.63 33.29
CA ASP A 54 -8.66 -6.96 33.77
C ASP A 54 -7.52 -7.70 34.51
N ALA A 55 -6.28 -7.62 34.02
CA ALA A 55 -5.12 -8.24 34.66
C ALA A 55 -4.75 -7.56 35.99
N TYR A 56 -4.88 -6.22 36.05
CA TYR A 56 -4.66 -5.43 37.27
C TYR A 56 -5.65 -5.79 38.38
N VAL A 57 -6.89 -6.16 38.03
CA VAL A 57 -7.95 -6.53 38.98
C VAL A 57 -7.85 -8.00 39.44
N LYS A 58 -7.36 -8.94 38.62
CA LYS A 58 -7.46 -10.39 38.88
C LYS A 58 -6.27 -11.06 39.57
N ASN A 59 -5.02 -10.63 39.38
CA ASN A 59 -3.85 -11.37 39.88
C ASN A 59 -2.78 -10.45 40.45
N LYS A 60 -2.67 -10.38 41.78
CA LYS A 60 -1.69 -9.52 42.47
C LYS A 60 -0.27 -10.11 42.55
N ASP A 61 -0.15 -11.43 42.44
CA ASP A 61 1.09 -12.15 42.78
C ASP A 61 1.96 -12.52 41.57
N ASN A 62 1.47 -12.35 40.33
CA ASN A 62 2.21 -12.65 39.08
C ASN A 62 2.23 -11.48 38.08
N ILE A 63 1.93 -10.26 38.56
CA ILE A 63 1.84 -9.04 37.76
C ILE A 63 3.09 -8.83 36.91
N GLU A 64 4.29 -9.08 37.45
CA GLU A 64 5.54 -8.73 36.78
C GLU A 64 5.78 -9.54 35.49
N GLU A 65 5.46 -10.84 35.48
CA GLU A 65 5.55 -11.71 34.30
C GLU A 65 4.45 -11.43 33.27
N GLU A 66 3.23 -11.18 33.72
CA GLU A 66 2.09 -10.84 32.85
C GLU A 66 2.30 -9.47 32.19
N MET A 67 2.80 -8.49 32.96
CA MET A 67 3.14 -7.15 32.50
C MET A 67 4.28 -7.18 31.47
N THR A 68 5.31 -8.01 31.67
CA THR A 68 6.40 -8.16 30.69
C THR A 68 5.93 -8.81 29.39
N LYS A 69 5.02 -9.80 29.44
CA LYS A 69 4.40 -10.37 28.24
C LYS A 69 3.59 -9.32 27.48
N ILE A 70 2.73 -8.57 28.17
CA ILE A 70 1.90 -7.51 27.58
C ILE A 70 2.78 -6.42 26.94
N ILE A 71 3.83 -5.95 27.60
CA ILE A 71 4.78 -4.96 27.05
C ILE A 71 5.46 -5.49 25.78
N LYS A 72 5.83 -6.77 25.76
CA LYS A 72 6.52 -7.40 24.62
C LYS A 72 5.59 -7.57 23.42
N GLU A 73 4.33 -7.95 23.66
CA GLU A 73 3.28 -7.97 22.63
C GLU A 73 3.00 -6.57 22.10
N ASN A 74 2.83 -5.58 22.97
CA ASN A 74 2.63 -4.18 22.57
C ASN A 74 3.77 -3.65 21.69
N LYS A 75 5.03 -3.98 22.02
CA LYS A 75 6.18 -3.61 21.18
C LYS A 75 6.15 -4.28 19.80
N LYS A 76 5.73 -5.54 19.71
CA LYS A 76 5.57 -6.25 18.43
C LYS A 76 4.43 -5.63 17.60
N HIS A 77 3.30 -5.37 18.22
CA HIS A 77 2.15 -4.72 17.59
C HIS A 77 2.50 -3.33 17.08
N LYS A 78 3.13 -2.48 17.90
CA LYS A 78 3.60 -1.15 17.48
C LYS A 78 4.50 -1.20 16.25
N LYS A 79 5.37 -2.22 16.15
CA LYS A 79 6.20 -2.42 14.95
C LYS A 79 5.39 -2.85 13.72
N GLN A 80 4.39 -3.70 13.87
CA GLN A 80 3.49 -4.10 12.77
C GLN A 80 2.66 -2.91 12.28
N ILE A 81 2.05 -2.17 13.20
CA ILE A 81 1.27 -0.95 12.93
C ILE A 81 2.12 0.07 12.16
N ILE A 82 3.35 0.31 12.61
CA ILE A 82 4.26 1.24 11.92
C ILE A 82 4.59 0.72 10.51
N LYS A 83 4.78 -0.59 10.33
CA LYS A 83 5.02 -1.17 9.00
C LYS A 83 3.82 -1.03 8.08
N GLU A 84 2.62 -1.35 8.56
CA GLU A 84 1.36 -1.24 7.82
C GLU A 84 1.05 0.22 7.49
N SER A 85 1.18 1.13 8.45
CA SER A 85 1.01 2.58 8.24
C SER A 85 2.01 3.14 7.22
N ASN A 86 3.27 2.66 7.25
CA ASN A 86 4.28 3.05 6.26
C ASN A 86 3.98 2.49 4.87
N LEU A 87 3.41 1.28 4.80
CA LEU A 87 2.98 0.66 3.56
C LEU A 87 1.77 1.39 2.98
N LEU A 88 0.82 1.84 3.80
CA LEU A 88 -0.41 2.54 3.39
C LEU A 88 -0.20 4.02 3.01
N ASN A 89 0.97 4.61 3.26
CA ASN A 89 1.19 6.02 3.00
C ASN A 89 1.26 6.33 1.48
N PRO A 90 0.25 7.00 0.89
CA PRO A 90 0.16 7.22 -0.55
C PRO A 90 1.31 8.07 -1.06
N LYS A 91 1.77 9.07 -0.28
CA LYS A 91 2.92 9.91 -0.67
C LYS A 91 4.19 9.08 -0.83
N ARG A 92 4.38 8.08 0.04
CA ARG A 92 5.54 7.19 -0.02
C ARG A 92 5.42 6.21 -1.19
N GLN A 93 4.24 5.66 -1.43
CA GLN A 93 3.99 4.78 -2.56
C GLN A 93 4.16 5.48 -3.90
N ILE A 94 3.65 6.71 -4.04
CA ILE A 94 3.87 7.56 -5.21
C ILE A 94 5.37 7.72 -5.45
N LYS A 95 6.15 8.14 -4.43
CA LYS A 95 7.61 8.24 -4.56
C LYS A 95 8.26 6.93 -4.95
N ARG A 96 7.81 5.80 -4.37
CA ARG A 96 8.35 4.46 -4.63
C ARG A 96 8.12 3.99 -6.07
N VAL A 97 7.09 4.47 -6.76
CA VAL A 97 6.81 4.16 -8.17
C VAL A 97 7.44 5.20 -9.09
N PHE A 98 7.26 6.49 -8.81
CA PHE A 98 7.72 7.57 -9.69
C PHE A 98 9.24 7.70 -9.76
N ILE A 99 9.96 7.57 -8.64
CA ILE A 99 11.44 7.70 -8.63
C ILE A 99 12.10 6.67 -9.56
N PRO A 100 11.86 5.35 -9.41
CA PRO A 100 12.48 4.35 -10.29
C PRO A 100 12.00 4.47 -11.73
N LEU A 101 10.77 4.92 -11.96
CA LEU A 101 10.25 5.15 -13.32
C LEU A 101 10.96 6.34 -14.01
N ILE A 102 11.17 7.46 -13.30
CA ILE A 102 11.94 8.60 -13.81
C ILE A 102 13.40 8.19 -14.06
N LEU A 103 14.00 7.40 -13.17
CA LEU A 103 15.34 6.86 -13.37
C LEU A 103 15.41 5.97 -14.62
N SER A 104 14.42 5.09 -14.82
CA SER A 104 14.34 4.26 -16.03
C SER A 104 14.28 5.12 -17.30
N LEU A 105 13.43 6.16 -17.32
CA LEU A 105 13.35 7.10 -18.44
C LEU A 105 14.66 7.86 -18.67
N PHE A 106 15.32 8.28 -17.60
CA PHE A 106 16.61 8.96 -17.67
C PHE A 106 17.68 8.07 -18.30
N PHE A 107 17.78 6.80 -17.90
CA PHE A 107 18.75 5.86 -18.47
C PHE A 107 18.43 5.48 -19.92
N ILE A 108 17.16 5.36 -20.30
CA ILE A 108 16.74 5.21 -21.71
C ILE A 108 17.17 6.43 -22.53
N SER A 109 16.96 7.64 -21.98
CA SER A 109 17.35 8.88 -22.64
C SER A 109 18.86 8.97 -22.82
N LEU A 110 19.64 8.59 -21.81
CA LEU A 110 21.10 8.48 -21.90
C LEU A 110 21.53 7.46 -22.96
N TYR A 111 20.86 6.31 -23.05
CA TYR A 111 21.13 5.33 -24.10
C TYR A 111 20.90 5.93 -25.50
N TYR A 112 19.78 6.62 -25.72
CA TYR A 112 19.50 7.27 -27.02
C TYR A 112 20.49 8.39 -27.31
N PHE A 113 20.82 9.22 -26.32
CA PHE A 113 21.82 10.28 -26.49
C PHE A 113 23.19 9.73 -26.86
N ALA A 114 23.65 8.68 -26.17
CA ALA A 114 24.91 8.00 -26.46
C ALA A 114 24.90 7.32 -27.83
N ARG A 115 23.74 6.77 -28.24
CA ARG A 115 23.57 6.15 -29.54
C ARG A 115 23.58 7.17 -30.67
N THR A 116 22.93 8.33 -30.52
CA THR A 116 22.82 9.34 -31.58
C THR A 116 24.12 10.12 -31.78
N ASN A 117 24.77 10.55 -30.70
CA ASN A 117 25.96 11.41 -30.80
C ASN A 117 27.27 10.64 -30.96
N TYR A 118 27.33 9.40 -30.47
CA TYR A 118 28.55 8.59 -30.47
C TYR A 118 28.35 7.26 -31.19
N CYS A 119 27.60 7.28 -32.30
CA CYS A 119 27.39 6.09 -33.14
C CYS A 119 28.64 5.69 -33.94
N LEU A 120 29.54 6.64 -34.21
CA LEU A 120 30.73 6.47 -35.06
C LEU A 120 32.02 6.21 -34.29
N LEU A 121 32.00 6.40 -32.97
CA LEU A 121 33.13 6.12 -32.08
C LEU A 121 32.92 4.73 -31.47
N ASP A 122 33.44 3.70 -32.14
CA ASP A 122 33.53 2.31 -31.63
C ASP A 122 34.55 2.18 -30.49
N LEU A 123 34.55 3.13 -29.55
CA LEU A 123 35.33 3.00 -28.33
C LEU A 123 34.65 1.97 -27.42
N PRO A 124 35.40 1.00 -26.88
CA PRO A 124 34.85 -0.06 -26.04
C PRO A 124 34.08 0.50 -24.82
N PHE A 125 34.52 1.65 -24.30
CA PHE A 125 33.85 2.35 -23.21
C PHE A 125 32.40 2.76 -23.54
N ILE A 126 32.14 3.26 -24.76
CA ILE A 126 30.81 3.72 -25.18
C ILE A 126 29.86 2.53 -25.31
N ILE A 127 30.36 1.39 -25.79
CA ILE A 127 29.58 0.14 -25.89
C ILE A 127 29.17 -0.35 -24.50
N VAL A 128 30.11 -0.37 -23.55
CA VAL A 128 29.82 -0.75 -22.16
C VAL A 128 28.80 0.20 -21.53
N LEU A 129 28.95 1.51 -21.72
CA LEU A 129 28.01 2.51 -21.19
C LEU A 129 26.59 2.30 -21.72
N LYS A 130 26.43 2.03 -23.03
CA LYS A 130 25.13 1.74 -23.65
C LYS A 130 24.46 0.50 -23.04
N CYS A 131 25.23 -0.58 -22.86
CA CYS A 131 24.73 -1.81 -22.24
C CYS A 131 24.33 -1.61 -20.78
N VAL A 132 25.17 -0.94 -19.98
CA VAL A 132 24.90 -0.66 -18.57
C VAL A 132 23.65 0.22 -18.41
N ALA A 133 23.49 1.25 -19.25
CA ALA A 133 22.32 2.12 -19.21
C ALA A 133 21.00 1.34 -19.44
N ILE A 134 20.98 0.43 -20.43
CA ILE A 134 19.79 -0.42 -20.69
C ILE A 134 19.51 -1.34 -19.51
N ILE A 135 20.54 -2.00 -18.96
CA ILE A 135 20.38 -2.94 -17.85
C ILE A 135 19.81 -2.23 -16.62
N ILE A 136 20.39 -1.09 -16.25
CA ILE A 136 19.91 -0.29 -15.11
C ILE A 136 18.47 0.17 -15.34
N SER A 137 18.15 0.63 -16.55
CA SER A 137 16.77 0.98 -16.89
C SER A 137 15.81 -0.21 -16.71
N GLY A 138 16.19 -1.40 -17.18
CA GLY A 138 15.39 -2.62 -17.03
C GLY A 138 15.14 -2.99 -15.58
N ILE A 139 16.15 -2.86 -14.72
CA ILE A 139 16.04 -3.11 -13.27
C ILE A 139 15.09 -2.09 -12.62
N CYS A 140 15.27 -0.80 -12.92
CA CYS A 140 14.41 0.27 -12.41
C CYS A 140 12.96 0.09 -12.85
N PHE A 141 12.73 -0.26 -14.11
CA PHE A 141 11.39 -0.51 -14.64
C PHE A 141 10.73 -1.75 -14.00
N SER A 142 11.48 -2.84 -13.84
CA SER A 142 10.99 -4.05 -13.17
C SER A 142 10.61 -3.78 -11.70
N TYR A 143 11.43 -2.98 -10.99
CA TYR A 143 11.11 -2.56 -9.63
C TYR A 143 9.83 -1.72 -9.57
N CYS A 144 9.64 -0.83 -10.55
CA CYS A 144 8.42 -0.01 -10.67
C CYS A 144 7.17 -0.90 -10.87
N LEU A 145 7.23 -1.89 -11.75
CA LEU A 145 6.13 -2.85 -11.97
C LEU A 145 5.83 -3.65 -10.69
N PHE A 146 6.85 -4.11 -9.99
CA PHE A 146 6.67 -4.80 -8.72
C PHE A 146 6.02 -3.90 -7.66
N ALA A 147 6.42 -2.63 -7.57
CA ALA A 147 5.80 -1.67 -6.67
C ALA A 147 4.33 -1.43 -7.04
N LEU A 148 4.01 -1.26 -8.32
CA LEU A 148 2.62 -1.13 -8.79
C LEU A 148 1.77 -2.35 -8.45
N TRP A 149 2.30 -3.55 -8.62
CA TRP A 149 1.62 -4.78 -8.23
C TRP A 149 1.28 -4.80 -6.74
N GLN A 150 2.23 -4.42 -5.87
CA GLN A 150 1.98 -4.32 -4.43
C GLN A 150 0.87 -3.31 -4.11
N ILE A 151 0.86 -2.18 -4.81
CA ILE A 151 -0.15 -1.14 -4.64
C ILE A 151 -1.54 -1.65 -5.02
N LEU A 152 -1.67 -2.29 -6.19
CA LEU A 152 -2.94 -2.84 -6.65
C LEU A 152 -3.50 -3.87 -5.67
N ASN A 153 -2.67 -4.75 -5.13
CA ASN A 153 -3.11 -5.72 -4.12
C ASN A 153 -3.62 -5.04 -2.85
N MET A 154 -2.93 -4.01 -2.36
CA MET A 154 -3.37 -3.26 -1.18
C MET A 154 -4.70 -2.54 -1.43
N VAL A 155 -4.89 -2.00 -2.62
CA VAL A 155 -6.14 -1.34 -3.04
C VAL A 155 -7.28 -2.35 -3.11
N ILE A 156 -7.03 -3.55 -3.66
CA ILE A 156 -8.03 -4.63 -3.72
C ILE A 156 -8.43 -5.06 -2.30
N GLU A 157 -7.47 -5.26 -1.41
CA GLU A 157 -7.71 -5.62 -0.01
C GLU A 157 -8.53 -4.54 0.71
N ALA A 158 -8.16 -3.27 0.53
CA ALA A 158 -8.90 -2.14 1.09
C ALA A 158 -10.35 -2.09 0.57
N LYS A 159 -10.56 -2.29 -0.74
CA LYS A 159 -11.91 -2.35 -1.32
C LYS A 159 -12.73 -3.51 -0.79
N GLN A 160 -12.16 -4.71 -0.66
CA GLN A 160 -12.86 -5.87 -0.11
C GLN A 160 -13.31 -5.61 1.33
N ILE A 161 -12.47 -4.98 2.14
CA ILE A 161 -12.81 -4.64 3.52
C ILE A 161 -13.91 -3.56 3.56
N LEU A 162 -13.91 -2.57 2.66
CA LEU A 162 -14.98 -1.57 2.54
C LEU A 162 -16.32 -2.18 2.12
N ILE A 163 -16.32 -3.11 1.16
CA ILE A 163 -17.54 -3.81 0.72
C ILE A 163 -18.11 -4.66 1.87
N LYS A 164 -17.26 -5.37 2.60
CA LYS A 164 -17.69 -6.19 3.74
C LYS A 164 -18.36 -5.36 4.83
N ASP A 165 -17.75 -4.23 5.22
CA ASP A 165 -18.35 -3.32 6.20
C ASP A 165 -19.69 -2.74 5.74
N LYS A 166 -19.83 -2.42 4.45
CA LYS A 166 -21.08 -1.89 3.92
C LYS A 166 -22.18 -2.94 4.03
N ASN A 167 -21.89 -4.19 3.68
CA ASN A 167 -22.83 -5.29 3.82
C ASN A 167 -23.18 -5.57 5.29
N ASP A 168 -22.20 -5.57 6.19
CA ASP A 168 -22.44 -5.80 7.62
C ASP A 168 -23.31 -4.69 8.25
N LYS A 169 -23.22 -3.45 7.76
CA LYS A 169 -24.10 -2.35 8.19
C LYS A 169 -25.53 -2.50 7.65
N VAL A 170 -25.68 -2.89 6.38
CA VAL A 170 -27.01 -3.12 5.77
C VAL A 170 -27.74 -4.26 6.49
N VAL A 171 -27.05 -5.37 6.77
CA VAL A 171 -27.62 -6.51 7.50
C VAL A 171 -28.01 -6.15 8.94
N LYS A 172 -27.31 -5.22 9.59
CA LYS A 172 -27.69 -4.72 10.92
C LYS A 172 -28.93 -3.83 10.89
N GLN A 173 -29.06 -2.97 9.86
CA GLN A 173 -30.24 -2.12 9.70
C GLN A 173 -31.50 -2.94 9.39
N GLU A 174 -31.40 -3.95 8.51
CA GLU A 174 -32.53 -4.84 8.21
C GLU A 174 -33.01 -5.60 9.46
N LYS A 175 -32.08 -6.03 10.33
CA LYS A 175 -32.45 -6.67 11.60
C LYS A 175 -33.10 -5.72 12.61
N GLU A 176 -32.68 -4.46 12.66
CA GLU A 176 -33.29 -3.46 13.55
C GLU A 176 -34.70 -3.07 13.06
N GLU A 177 -34.93 -3.02 11.75
CA GLU A 177 -36.26 -2.79 11.16
C GLU A 177 -37.21 -3.98 11.39
N GLU A 178 -36.74 -5.24 11.23
CA GLU A 178 -37.55 -6.43 11.54
C GLU A 178 -37.92 -6.53 13.04
N ILE A 179 -37.03 -6.07 13.94
CA ILE A 179 -37.32 -6.05 15.39
C ILE A 179 -38.27 -4.89 15.76
N GLY A 180 -38.20 -3.78 15.03
CA GLY A 180 -39.09 -2.61 15.21
C GLY A 180 -40.54 -2.85 14.75
N GLU A 181 -40.75 -3.65 13.70
CA GLU A 181 -42.11 -4.02 13.23
C GLU A 181 -42.77 -5.14 14.05
N ALA A 182 -42.01 -5.91 14.84
CA ALA A 182 -42.53 -7.04 15.61
C ALA A 182 -43.16 -6.66 16.97
N LEU A 183 -43.12 -5.40 17.38
CA LEU A 183 -43.75 -4.94 18.63
C LEU A 183 -45.21 -4.52 18.35
N PRO A 184 -46.22 -5.23 18.88
CA PRO A 184 -47.62 -4.82 18.71
C PRO A 184 -47.84 -3.46 19.37
N PRO A 185 -48.73 -2.61 18.81
CA PRO A 185 -49.01 -1.31 19.37
C PRO A 185 -49.51 -1.48 20.81
N GLU A 186 -48.74 -0.90 21.75
CA GLU A 186 -49.14 -0.77 23.15
C GLU A 186 -50.51 -0.09 23.19
N ASN A 187 -51.52 -0.89 23.55
CA ASN A 187 -52.89 -0.45 23.71
C ASN A 187 -52.92 0.49 24.92
N LYS A 188 -52.80 1.80 24.67
CA LYS A 188 -52.98 2.82 25.70
C LYS A 188 -54.46 2.84 26.08
N ILE A 189 -54.70 2.44 27.33
CA ILE A 189 -55.99 2.41 28.03
C ILE A 189 -56.66 3.78 27.99
#